data_AF-A0A348UU05-F1
#
_entry.id   AF-A0A348UU05-F1
#
_cell.length_a   1.000
_cell.length_b   1.000
_cell.length_c   1.000
_cell.angle_alpha   90.00
_cell.angle_beta   90.00
_cell.angle_gamma   90.00
#
_symmetry.space_group_name_H-M   'P 1'
#
loop_
_entity.id
_entity.type
_entity.pdbx_description
1 polymer ?
#
loop_
_entity_poly.entity_id
_entity_poly.type
_entity_poly.pdbx_seq_one_letter_code
_entity_poly.pdbx_strand_id
1 'polypeptide(L)'
;MEKAADSIQTLLKEKLAFYQQLNLVLKAEKKAIGTVDIGMIWETTRAKKDLIGKIEELRNNILVACQNHFPGMDKKTDTFSLGALVDALPLPNKNKIQIRQLKRTIDKEKEIVAHFIKSNQIQVKKHLSVVDNIMALIGNNAAQARYTGNGMVTQGRKNSCLFMAQV
;
A
#
# COMPACT_ATOMS: atom_id res chain seq x y z
N MET A 1 -7.10 31.57 12.40
CA MET A 1 -6.72 30.18 12.76
C MET A 1 -7.79 29.15 12.37
N GLU A 2 -9.09 29.47 12.41
CA GLU A 2 -10.15 28.52 12.00
C GLU A 2 -9.98 28.02 10.56
N LYS A 3 -9.78 28.91 9.58
CA LYS A 3 -9.55 28.52 8.18
C LYS A 3 -8.40 27.53 7.95
N ALA A 4 -7.34 27.60 8.78
CA ALA A 4 -6.22 26.67 8.71
C ALA A 4 -6.57 25.30 9.31
N ALA A 5 -7.32 25.28 10.40
CA ALA A 5 -7.84 24.04 10.97
C ALA A 5 -8.79 23.32 10.01
N ASP A 6 -9.67 24.07 9.34
CA ASP A 6 -10.64 23.53 8.37
C ASP A 6 -9.95 22.95 7.13
N SER A 7 -8.90 23.63 6.64
CA SER A 7 -8.09 23.15 5.51
C SER A 7 -7.36 21.84 5.85
N ILE A 8 -6.70 21.78 7.01
CA ILE A 8 -6.02 20.56 7.49
C ILE A 8 -7.04 19.44 7.72
N GLN A 9 -8.22 19.75 8.28
CA GLN A 9 -9.27 18.77 8.52
C GLN A 9 -9.82 18.18 7.21
N THR A 10 -9.96 19.00 6.17
CA THR A 10 -10.37 18.55 4.84
C THR A 10 -9.34 17.59 4.24
N LEU A 11 -8.05 17.96 4.27
CA LEU A 11 -6.98 17.09 3.77
C LEU A 11 -6.91 15.75 4.53
N LEU A 12 -7.15 15.76 5.85
CA LEU A 12 -7.20 14.53 6.64
C LEU A 12 -8.40 13.64 6.30
N LYS A 13 -9.55 14.23 6.01
CA LYS A 13 -10.74 13.48 5.56
C LYS A 13 -10.50 12.85 4.18
N GLU A 14 -9.90 13.59 3.26
CA GLU A 14 -9.50 13.05 1.95
C GLU A 14 -8.50 11.91 2.09
N LYS A 15 -7.50 12.07 2.97
CA LYS A 15 -6.55 10.99 3.29
C LYS A 15 -7.25 9.73 3.78
N LEU A 16 -8.23 9.88 4.66
CA LEU A 16 -9.02 8.77 5.19
C LEU A 16 -9.80 8.07 4.06
N ALA A 17 -10.45 8.85 3.18
CA ALA A 17 -11.18 8.31 2.04
C ALA A 17 -10.28 7.47 1.12
N PHE A 18 -9.05 7.91 0.86
CA PHE A 18 -8.10 7.12 0.07
C PHE A 18 -7.69 5.81 0.75
N TYR A 19 -7.50 5.79 2.07
CA TYR A 19 -7.24 4.54 2.79
C TYR A 19 -8.44 3.58 2.75
N GLN A 20 -9.67 4.10 2.84
CA GLN A 20 -10.88 3.30 2.71
C GLN A 20 -11.04 2.72 1.30
N GLN A 21 -10.75 3.50 0.26
CA GLN A 21 -10.72 3.00 -1.12
C GLN A 21 -9.64 1.93 -1.30
N LEU A 22 -8.46 2.12 -0.74
CA LEU A 22 -7.39 1.13 -0.78
C LEU A 22 -7.79 -0.19 -0.12
N ASN A 23 -8.50 -0.12 1.02
CA ASN A 23 -9.06 -1.29 1.70
C ASN A 23 -10.04 -2.06 0.78
N LEU A 24 -10.92 -1.37 0.05
CA LEU A 24 -11.83 -2.00 -0.92
C LEU A 24 -11.07 -2.70 -2.06
N VAL A 25 -10.05 -2.04 -2.62
CA VAL A 25 -9.22 -2.63 -3.68
C VAL A 25 -8.48 -3.88 -3.18
N LEU A 26 -7.96 -3.85 -1.95
CA LEU A 26 -7.28 -5.01 -1.36
C LEU A 26 -8.22 -6.19 -1.09
N LYS A 27 -9.49 -5.92 -0.73
CA LYS A 27 -10.52 -6.96 -0.62
C LYS A 27 -10.87 -7.56 -1.98
N ALA A 28 -10.99 -6.72 -3.01
CA ALA A 28 -11.22 -7.19 -4.38
C ALA A 28 -10.05 -8.04 -4.88
N GLU A 29 -8.81 -7.61 -4.61
CA GLU A 29 -7.61 -8.38 -4.93
C GLU A 29 -7.61 -9.74 -4.23
N LYS A 30 -7.95 -9.80 -2.94
CA LYS A 30 -8.03 -11.08 -2.20
C LYS A 30 -8.97 -12.07 -2.89
N LYS A 31 -10.12 -11.59 -3.37
CA LYS A 31 -11.10 -12.40 -4.11
C LYS A 31 -10.52 -12.86 -5.45
N ALA A 32 -9.91 -11.95 -6.21
CA ALA A 32 -9.29 -12.24 -7.50
C ALA A 32 -8.13 -13.25 -7.38
N ILE A 33 -7.31 -13.15 -6.33
CA ILE A 33 -6.26 -14.15 -6.03
C ILE A 33 -6.90 -15.52 -5.77
N GLY A 34 -7.99 -15.56 -4.99
CA GLY A 34 -8.69 -16.81 -4.68
C GLY A 34 -9.28 -17.51 -5.92
N THR A 35 -9.70 -16.74 -6.92
CA THR A 35 -10.22 -17.26 -8.20
C THR A 35 -9.17 -17.34 -9.30
N VAL A 36 -7.92 -16.96 -9.02
CA VAL A 36 -6.83 -16.85 -10.01
C VAL A 36 -7.25 -16.02 -11.23
N ASP A 37 -8.01 -14.94 -10.99
CA ASP A 37 -8.43 -14.01 -12.04
C ASP A 37 -7.28 -13.03 -12.34
N ILE A 38 -6.46 -13.39 -13.32
CA ILE A 38 -5.27 -12.63 -13.71
C ILE A 38 -5.66 -11.22 -14.16
N GLY A 39 -6.78 -11.05 -14.88
CA GLY A 39 -7.23 -9.74 -15.35
C GLY A 39 -7.54 -8.80 -14.19
N MET A 40 -8.34 -9.27 -13.24
CA MET A 40 -8.67 -8.50 -12.04
C MET A 40 -7.45 -8.24 -11.14
N ILE A 41 -6.47 -9.16 -11.10
CA ILE A 41 -5.20 -8.94 -10.38
C ILE A 41 -4.41 -7.77 -11.01
N TRP A 42 -4.36 -7.68 -12.35
CA TRP A 42 -3.71 -6.56 -13.03
C TRP A 42 -4.44 -5.23 -12.80
N GLU A 43 -5.77 -5.22 -12.87
CA GLU A 43 -6.56 -4.00 -12.62
C GLU A 43 -6.43 -3.50 -11.18
N THR A 44 -6.56 -4.41 -10.21
CA THR A 44 -6.38 -4.06 -8.79
C THR A 44 -4.96 -3.60 -8.49
N THR A 45 -3.94 -4.14 -9.17
CA THR A 45 -2.56 -3.67 -9.06
C THR A 45 -2.39 -2.25 -9.58
N ARG A 46 -2.99 -1.92 -10.73
CA ARG A 46 -2.98 -0.54 -11.27
C ARG A 46 -3.69 0.43 -10.32
N ALA A 47 -4.87 0.07 -9.83
CA ALA A 47 -5.63 0.89 -8.88
C ALA A 47 -4.87 1.14 -7.56
N LYS A 48 -4.16 0.13 -7.05
CA LYS A 48 -3.28 0.29 -5.88
C LYS A 48 -2.16 1.31 -6.14
N LYS A 49 -1.49 1.23 -7.29
CA LYS A 49 -0.40 2.14 -7.64
C LYS A 49 -0.88 3.59 -7.72
N ASP A 50 -2.05 3.82 -8.33
CA ASP A 50 -2.67 5.14 -8.42
C ASP A 50 -3.05 5.70 -7.04
N LEU A 51 -3.69 4.89 -6.19
CA LEU A 51 -4.04 5.29 -4.82
C LEU A 51 -2.82 5.61 -3.96
N ILE A 52 -1.73 4.84 -4.10
CA ILE A 52 -0.48 5.13 -3.40
C ILE A 52 0.08 6.49 -3.83
N GLY A 53 0.10 6.77 -5.14
CA GLY A 53 0.53 8.08 -5.66
C GLY A 53 -0.29 9.23 -5.09
N LYS A 54 -1.62 9.09 -5.04
CA LYS A 54 -2.51 10.09 -4.43
C LYS A 54 -2.26 10.29 -2.94
N ILE A 55 -1.97 9.22 -2.19
CA ILE A 55 -1.64 9.31 -0.76
C ILE A 55 -0.31 10.03 -0.53
N GLU A 56 0.68 9.81 -1.40
CA GLU A 56 1.98 10.50 -1.36
C GLU A 56 1.84 11.98 -1.71
N GLU A 57 1.09 12.31 -2.75
CA GLU A 57 0.79 13.69 -3.12
C GLU A 57 0.06 14.41 -1.98
N LEU A 58 -0.95 13.78 -1.40
CA LEU A 58 -1.70 14.37 -0.30
C LEU A 58 -0.84 14.56 0.96
N ARG A 59 0.14 13.67 1.21
CA ARG A 59 1.13 13.87 2.27
C ARG A 59 1.95 15.13 2.03
N ASN A 60 2.35 15.40 0.79
CA ASN A 60 3.07 16.63 0.44
C ASN A 60 2.16 17.86 0.60
N ASN A 61 0.90 17.77 0.18
CA ASN A 61 -0.07 18.86 0.34
C ASN A 61 -0.33 19.20 1.81
N ILE A 62 -0.42 18.21 2.70
CA ILE A 62 -0.52 18.44 4.15
C ILE A 62 0.71 19.18 4.67
N LEU A 63 1.92 18.79 4.25
CA LEU A 63 3.15 19.46 4.68
C LEU A 63 3.20 20.91 4.22
N VAL A 64 2.87 21.17 2.95
CA VAL A 64 2.82 22.51 2.38
C VAL A 64 1.77 23.38 3.09
N ALA A 65 0.56 22.85 3.33
CA ALA A 65 -0.49 23.56 4.03
C ALA A 65 -0.08 23.92 5.48
N CYS A 66 0.58 23.00 6.19
CA CYS A 66 1.09 23.28 7.54
C CYS A 66 2.16 24.38 7.53
N GLN A 67 3.05 24.39 6.54
CA GLN A 67 4.08 25.43 6.40
C GLN A 67 3.49 26.80 6.08
N ASN A 68 2.55 26.85 5.14
CA ASN A 68 1.92 28.09 4.71
C ASN A 68 1.11 28.74 5.86
N HIS A 69 0.50 27.93 6.71
CA HIS A 69 -0.29 28.42 7.84
C HIS A 69 0.53 28.63 9.12
N PHE A 70 1.67 27.96 9.28
CA PHE A 70 2.52 28.01 10.47
C PHE A 70 4.01 28.14 10.08
N PRO A 71 4.46 29.34 9.68
CA PRO A 71 5.86 29.60 9.38
C PRO A 71 6.73 29.35 10.63
N GLY A 72 7.70 28.44 10.52
CA GLY A 72 8.55 27.98 11.63
C GLY A 72 8.44 26.49 11.95
N MET A 73 7.50 25.76 11.33
CA MET A 73 7.44 24.30 11.40
C MET A 73 8.55 23.68 10.54
N ASP A 74 9.54 23.06 11.18
CA ASP A 74 10.76 22.57 10.52
C ASP A 74 10.51 21.31 9.66
N LYS A 75 11.13 21.25 8.47
CA LYS A 75 11.05 20.09 7.54
C LYS A 75 11.90 18.93 8.07
N LYS A 76 11.49 18.26 9.14
CA LYS A 76 12.05 16.92 9.41
C LYS A 76 11.34 15.91 8.51
N THR A 77 11.73 15.91 7.24
CA THR A 77 11.19 15.11 6.14
C THR A 77 11.51 13.62 6.26
N ASP A 78 12.53 13.25 7.04
CA ASP A 78 13.04 11.88 7.07
C ASP A 78 12.14 10.92 7.88
N THR A 79 11.30 11.45 8.77
CA THR A 79 10.32 10.68 9.55
C THR A 79 9.02 11.48 9.72
N PHE A 80 8.24 11.60 8.64
CA PHE A 80 6.90 12.20 8.72
C PHE A 80 6.01 11.38 9.66
N SER A 81 5.87 11.87 10.89
CA SER A 81 4.89 11.38 11.84
C SER A 81 3.68 12.32 11.84
N LEU A 82 2.55 11.82 11.35
CA LEU A 82 1.28 12.56 11.43
C LEU A 82 0.92 12.90 12.89
N GLY A 83 1.31 12.05 13.84
CA GLY A 83 1.15 12.32 15.27
C GLY A 83 1.95 13.54 15.73
N ALA A 84 3.25 13.56 15.40
CA ALA A 84 4.12 14.69 15.74
C ALA A 84 3.65 16.00 15.09
N LEU A 85 3.18 15.93 13.84
CA LEU A 85 2.60 17.08 13.14
C LEU A 85 1.37 17.61 13.89
N VAL A 86 0.42 16.75 14.23
CA VAL A 86 -0.82 17.15 14.92
C VAL A 86 -0.53 17.76 16.30
N ASP A 87 0.44 17.24 17.02
CA ASP A 87 0.80 17.77 18.34
C ASP A 87 1.57 19.08 18.29
N ALA A 88 2.33 19.33 17.21
CA ALA A 88 3.05 20.58 17.00
C ALA A 88 2.18 21.73 16.43
N LEU A 89 0.94 21.45 15.98
CA LEU A 89 0.04 22.50 15.49
C LEU A 89 -0.38 23.47 16.63
N PRO A 90 -0.18 24.79 16.47
CA PRO A 90 -0.60 25.81 17.42
C PRO A 90 -2.09 26.15 17.22
N LEU A 91 -2.94 25.13 17.41
CA LEU A 91 -4.40 25.22 17.27
C LEU A 91 -5.09 25.19 18.65
N PRO A 92 -6.27 25.84 18.78
CA PRO A 92 -7.10 25.71 19.99
C PRO A 92 -7.42 24.24 20.31
N ASN A 93 -7.48 23.91 21.60
CA ASN A 93 -7.69 22.53 22.08
C ASN A 93 -8.90 21.82 21.44
N LYS A 94 -10.01 22.54 21.21
CA LYS A 94 -11.21 22.01 20.58
C LYS A 94 -10.94 21.45 19.18
N ASN A 95 -10.22 22.18 18.33
CA ASN A 95 -9.89 21.75 16.96
C ASN A 95 -8.80 20.65 16.98
N LYS A 96 -7.87 20.74 17.93
CA LYS A 96 -6.83 19.73 18.13
C LYS A 96 -7.41 18.36 18.50
N ILE A 97 -8.49 18.31 19.29
CA ILE A 97 -9.20 17.07 19.63
C ILE A 97 -9.79 16.41 18.38
N GLN A 98 -10.46 17.18 17.51
CA GLN A 98 -11.06 16.64 16.27
C GLN A 98 -9.98 16.08 15.32
N ILE A 99 -8.87 16.80 15.17
CA ILE A 99 -7.74 16.37 14.35
C ILE A 99 -7.10 15.09 14.93
N ARG A 100 -6.97 14.98 16.26
CA ARG A 100 -6.49 13.75 16.92
C ARG A 100 -7.44 12.57 16.72
N GLN A 101 -8.75 12.78 16.75
CA GLN A 101 -9.73 11.75 16.43
C GLN A 101 -9.58 11.25 14.99
N LEU A 102 -9.47 12.16 14.02
CA LEU A 102 -9.20 11.84 12.61
C LEU A 102 -7.89 11.03 12.45
N LYS A 103 -6.83 11.45 13.12
CA LYS A 103 -5.55 10.72 13.13
C LYS A 103 -5.72 9.28 13.64
N ARG A 104 -6.44 9.08 14.75
CA ARG A 104 -6.72 7.73 15.29
C ARG A 104 -7.49 6.87 14.28
N THR A 105 -8.45 7.44 13.57
CA THR A 105 -9.20 6.71 12.54
C THR A 105 -8.31 6.33 11.35
N ILE A 106 -7.44 7.25 10.91
CA ILE A 106 -6.46 6.98 9.84
C ILE A 106 -5.50 5.86 10.26
N ASP A 107 -5.02 5.87 11.51
CA ASP A 107 -4.11 4.83 11.99
C ASP A 107 -4.78 3.44 12.04
N LYS A 108 -6.06 3.38 12.45
CA LYS A 108 -6.85 2.13 12.37
C LYS A 108 -6.97 1.63 10.94
N GLU A 109 -7.26 2.50 9.97
CA GLU A 109 -7.35 2.09 8.57
C GLU A 109 -5.99 1.63 8.01
N LYS A 110 -4.88 2.25 8.43
CA LYS A 110 -3.54 1.77 8.07
C LYS A 110 -3.27 0.37 8.60
N GLU A 111 -3.67 0.07 9.84
CA GLU A 111 -3.54 -1.28 10.42
C GLU A 111 -4.35 -2.31 9.62
N ILE A 112 -5.57 -1.97 9.23
CA ILE A 112 -6.43 -2.83 8.39
C ILE A 112 -5.78 -3.06 7.03
N VAL A 113 -5.28 -2.01 6.38
CA VAL A 113 -4.57 -2.10 5.10
C VAL A 113 -3.32 -2.98 5.23
N ALA A 114 -2.52 -2.80 6.28
CA ALA A 114 -1.32 -3.60 6.52
C ALA A 114 -1.66 -5.09 6.72
N HIS A 115 -2.74 -5.38 7.44
CA HIS A 115 -3.25 -6.74 7.60
C HIS A 115 -3.62 -7.36 6.25
N PHE A 116 -4.37 -6.66 5.41
CA PHE A 116 -4.76 -7.16 4.08
C PHE A 116 -3.57 -7.36 3.15
N ILE A 117 -2.59 -6.44 3.14
CA ILE A 117 -1.36 -6.59 2.35
C ILE A 117 -0.64 -7.88 2.74
N LYS A 118 -0.45 -8.11 4.05
CA LYS A 118 0.21 -9.32 4.56
C LYS A 118 -0.58 -10.58 4.19
N SER A 119 -1.91 -10.55 4.33
CA SER A 119 -2.77 -11.67 3.98
C SER A 119 -2.70 -12.00 2.48
N ASN A 120 -2.78 -10.99 1.61
CA ASN A 120 -2.72 -11.17 0.16
C ASN A 120 -1.35 -11.72 -0.27
N GLN A 121 -0.26 -11.21 0.31
CA GLN A 121 1.10 -11.73 0.04
C GLN A 121 1.24 -13.21 0.41
N ILE A 122 0.72 -13.63 1.56
CA ILE A 122 0.75 -15.04 1.98
C ILE A 122 -0.04 -15.90 0.98
N GLN A 123 -1.21 -15.43 0.55
CA GLN A 123 -2.07 -16.16 -0.36
C GLN A 123 -1.43 -16.32 -1.75
N VAL A 124 -0.83 -15.26 -2.30
CA VAL A 124 -0.08 -15.32 -3.56
C VAL A 124 1.07 -16.33 -3.45
N LYS A 125 1.86 -16.29 -2.37
CA LYS A 125 2.96 -17.25 -2.14
C LYS A 125 2.45 -18.69 -2.11
N LYS A 126 1.29 -18.94 -1.47
CA LYS A 126 0.68 -20.27 -1.42
C LYS A 126 0.26 -20.76 -2.81
N HIS A 127 -0.39 -19.92 -3.62
CA HIS A 127 -0.78 -20.30 -4.98
C HIS A 127 0.42 -20.54 -5.89
N LEU A 128 1.46 -19.71 -5.82
CA LEU A 128 2.68 -19.90 -6.61
C LEU A 128 3.43 -21.17 -6.22
N SER A 129 3.47 -21.52 -4.93
CA SER A 129 4.08 -22.79 -4.49
C SER A 129 3.36 -24.02 -5.05
N VAL A 130 2.03 -23.96 -5.25
CA VAL A 130 1.29 -25.06 -5.89
C VAL A 130 1.67 -25.18 -7.37
N VAL A 131 1.79 -24.06 -8.07
CA VAL A 131 2.26 -24.03 -9.47
C VAL A 131 3.67 -24.62 -9.57
N ASP A 132 4.59 -24.21 -8.69
CA ASP A 132 5.96 -24.76 -8.65
C ASP A 132 5.97 -26.28 -8.43
N ASN A 133 5.11 -26.79 -7.55
CA ASN A 133 5.00 -28.24 -7.30
C ASN A 133 4.48 -29.00 -8.53
N ILE A 134 3.48 -28.45 -9.23
CA ILE A 134 2.97 -29.03 -10.48
C ILE A 134 4.06 -29.02 -11.55
N MET A 135 4.79 -27.92 -11.70
CA MET A 135 5.87 -27.81 -12.67
C MET A 135 7.02 -28.77 -12.35
N ALA A 136 7.35 -28.98 -11.07
CA ALA A 136 8.35 -29.97 -10.66
C ALA A 136 7.92 -31.41 -10.98
N LEU A 137 6.64 -31.74 -10.83
CA LEU A 137 6.07 -33.04 -11.17
C LEU A 137 6.08 -33.30 -12.69
N ILE A 138 5.72 -32.30 -13.49
CA ILE A 138 5.69 -32.40 -14.96
C ILE A 138 7.11 -32.43 -15.54
N GLY A 139 8.02 -31.60 -15.01
CA GLY A 139 9.35 -31.39 -15.57
C GLY A 139 10.38 -32.47 -15.22
N ASN A 140 10.09 -33.37 -14.28
CA ASN A 140 11.00 -34.40 -13.73
C ASN A 140 12.43 -33.87 -13.43
N ASN A 141 12.53 -32.57 -13.10
CA ASN A 141 13.80 -31.86 -13.02
C ASN A 141 13.92 -31.20 -11.64
N ALA A 142 14.72 -31.81 -10.77
CA ALA A 142 15.05 -31.28 -9.45
C ALA A 142 15.78 -29.92 -9.49
N ALA A 143 16.24 -29.49 -10.68
CA ALA A 143 17.01 -28.26 -10.92
C ALA A 143 16.17 -27.04 -11.36
N GLN A 144 14.84 -27.16 -11.49
CA GLN A 144 14.03 -26.05 -12.01
C GLN A 144 13.83 -24.93 -10.96
N ALA A 145 13.95 -23.67 -11.42
CA ALA A 145 13.88 -22.47 -10.59
C ALA A 145 12.57 -22.40 -9.79
N ARG A 146 12.67 -22.41 -8.46
CA ARG A 146 11.51 -22.29 -7.56
C ARG A 146 11.27 -20.83 -7.20
N TYR A 147 10.01 -20.49 -6.94
CA TYR A 147 9.64 -19.19 -6.40
C TYR A 147 10.02 -19.12 -4.93
N THR A 148 11.05 -18.33 -4.60
CA THR A 148 11.56 -18.21 -3.22
C THR A 148 10.80 -17.21 -2.36
N GLY A 149 9.74 -16.61 -2.91
CA GLY A 149 8.98 -15.54 -2.25
C GLY A 149 9.60 -14.14 -2.38
N ASN A 150 10.77 -14.01 -3.02
CA ASN A 150 11.42 -12.75 -3.41
C ASN A 150 11.53 -12.59 -4.95
N GLY A 151 10.96 -13.52 -5.72
CA GLY A 151 11.16 -13.67 -7.17
C GLY A 151 11.59 -15.10 -7.53
N MET A 152 11.75 -15.39 -8.82
CA MET A 152 12.35 -16.65 -9.29
C MET A 152 13.88 -16.51 -9.28
N VAL A 153 14.58 -17.42 -8.61
CA VAL A 153 16.04 -17.54 -8.73
C VAL A 153 16.33 -18.71 -9.66
N THR A 154 16.71 -18.41 -10.90
CA THR A 154 17.31 -19.40 -11.80
C THR A 154 18.73 -19.68 -11.31
N GLN A 155 18.94 -20.76 -10.57
CA GLN A 155 20.28 -21.28 -10.33
C GLN A 155 20.79 -21.90 -11.63
N GLY A 156 21.44 -21.11 -12.47
CA GLY A 156 22.06 -21.63 -13.68
C GLY A 156 22.31 -20.55 -14.73
N ARG A 157 23.57 -20.45 -15.18
CA ARG A 157 24.03 -19.58 -16.26
C ARG A 157 23.16 -19.77 -17.52
N LYS A 158 22.72 -18.64 -18.10
CA LYS A 158 22.27 -18.43 -19.50
C LYS A 158 21.45 -19.56 -20.15
N ASN A 159 20.15 -19.34 -20.34
CA ASN A 159 19.59 -18.95 -21.65
C ASN A 159 18.09 -18.64 -21.52
N SER A 160 17.72 -17.48 -22.06
CA SER A 160 16.41 -17.04 -22.55
C SER A 160 15.18 -17.84 -22.10
N CYS A 161 14.37 -17.20 -21.26
CA CYS A 161 12.96 -17.49 -21.09
C CYS A 161 12.26 -17.40 -22.45
N LEU A 162 11.64 -18.48 -22.90
CA LEU A 162 10.42 -18.52 -23.71
C LEU A 162 10.06 -20.01 -23.86
N PHE A 163 8.80 -20.33 -23.59
CA PHE A 163 8.24 -21.68 -23.71
C PHE A 163 8.67 -22.32 -25.03
N MET A 164 9.43 -23.42 -24.98
CA MET A 164 9.51 -24.34 -26.10
C MET A 164 8.42 -25.39 -25.92
N ALA A 165 7.36 -25.27 -26.71
CA ALA A 165 6.47 -26.39 -26.98
C ALA A 165 7.20 -27.34 -27.94
N GLN A 166 7.37 -28.59 -27.55
CA GLN A 166 7.78 -29.66 -28.48
C GLN A 166 6.51 -30.38 -28.95
N VAL A 167 6.36 -30.47 -30.28
CA VAL A 167 5.45 -31.38 -30.99
C VAL A 167 6.17 -32.69 -31.20
#